data_AF-A0A934IW95-F1
#
_entry.id   AF-A0A934IW95-F1
#
_cell.length_a   1.000
_cell.length_b   1.000
_cell.length_c   1.000
_cell.angle_alpha   90.00
_cell.angle_beta   90.00
_cell.angle_gamma   90.00
#
_symmetry.space_group_name_H-M   'P 1'
#
loop_
_entity.id
_entity.type
_entity.pdbx_description
1 polymer ?
#
loop_
_entity_poly.entity_id
_entity_poly.type
_entity_poly.pdbx_seq_one_letter_code
_entity_poly.pdbx_strand_id
1 'polypeptide(L)' 'MLPIHERLAELWTLKSTRELTDQEAMDMEHCMAVNASYCRELAHLRNISLLASMTGDSVWQHEICSQIEKLIGAPPTTPR' A
#
# COMPACT_ATOMS: atom_id res chain seq x y z
N MET A 1 5.58 4.53 6.38
CA MET A 1 4.13 4.33 6.51
C MET A 1 3.46 5.38 5.64
N LEU A 2 2.48 5.02 4.81
CA LEU A 2 1.81 6.01 3.94
C LEU A 2 0.82 6.88 4.76
N PRO A 3 0.65 8.17 4.44
CA PRO A 3 -0.25 9.08 5.18
C PRO A 3 -1.69 8.56 5.32
N ILE A 4 -2.15 7.79 4.33
CA ILE A 4 -3.48 7.19 4.38
C ILE A 4 -3.65 6.15 5.48
N HIS A 5 -2.61 5.39 5.79
CA HIS A 5 -2.66 4.40 6.87
C HIS A 5 -2.68 5.10 8.24
N GLU A 6 -1.99 6.24 8.36
CA GLU A 6 -2.04 7.09 9.56
C GLU A 6 -3.44 7.65 9.77
N ARG A 7 -4.06 8.22 8.71
CA ARG A 7 -5.43 8.74 8.78
C ARG A 7 -6.46 7.66 9.09
N LEU A 8 -6.34 6.46 8.50
CA LEU A 8 -7.22 5.34 8.82
C LEU A 8 -7.10 4.91 10.30
N ALA A 9 -5.87 4.88 10.85
CA ALA A 9 -5.64 4.53 12.25
C ALA A 9 -6.25 5.56 13.20
N GLU A 10 -6.12 6.85 12.88
CA GLU A 10 -6.73 7.95 13.63
C GLU A 10 -8.27 7.82 13.63
N LEU A 11 -8.88 7.69 12.44
CA LEU A 11 -10.34 7.55 12.30
C LEU A 11 -10.88 6.30 13.00
N TRP A 12 -10.15 5.18 12.94
CA TRP A 12 -10.50 3.97 13.69
C TRP A 12 -10.49 4.20 15.20
N THR A 13 -9.51 4.94 15.70
CA THR A 13 -9.39 5.29 17.12
C THR A 13 -10.52 6.23 17.56
N LEU A 14 -10.89 7.21 16.73
CA LEU A 14 -12.02 8.09 17.01
C LEU A 14 -13.34 7.30 17.07
N LYS A 15 -13.57 6.42 16.09
CA LYS A 15 -14.76 5.57 16.00
C LYS A 15 -14.96 4.65 17.21
N SER A 16 -13.88 4.25 17.89
CA SER A 16 -13.97 3.39 19.09
C SER A 16 -14.35 4.15 20.36
N THR A 17 -14.26 5.49 20.35
CA THR A 17 -14.55 6.35 21.51
C THR A 17 -15.86 7.12 21.37
N ARG A 18 -16.28 7.42 20.13
CA ARG A 18 -17.53 8.11 19.80
C ARG A 18 -17.99 7.78 18.39
N GLU A 19 -19.21 8.19 18.05
CA GLU A 19 -19.65 8.22 16.67
C GLU A 19 -18.80 9.21 15.85
N LEU A 20 -18.54 8.85 14.60
CA LEU A 20 -17.86 9.72 13.65
C LEU A 20 -18.81 10.84 13.23
N THR A 21 -18.26 12.03 13.04
CA THR A 21 -18.95 13.10 12.32
C THR A 21 -19.11 12.71 10.85
N ASP A 22 -20.06 13.33 10.15
CA ASP A 22 -20.29 13.07 8.72
C ASP A 22 -19.00 13.27 7.89
N GLN A 23 -18.21 14.29 8.23
CA GLN A 23 -16.94 14.55 7.57
C GLN A 23 -15.91 13.44 7.82
N GLU A 24 -15.81 12.95 9.05
CA GLU A 24 -14.90 11.85 9.39
C GLU A 24 -15.35 10.52 8.77
N ALA A 25 -16.65 10.29 8.64
CA ALA A 25 -17.21 9.14 7.95
C ALA A 25 -16.88 9.18 6.45
N MET A 26 -17.03 10.34 5.81
CA MET A 26 -16.61 10.56 4.41
C MET A 26 -15.10 10.35 4.25
N ASP A 27 -14.29 10.92 5.15
CA ASP A 27 -12.83 10.74 5.13
C ASP A 27 -12.46 9.25 5.27
N MET A 28 -13.16 8.51 6.15
CA MET A 28 -12.94 7.08 6.35
C MET A 28 -13.24 6.30 5.06
N GLU A 29 -14.36 6.60 4.40
CA GLU A 29 -14.72 5.96 3.13
C GLU A 29 -13.67 6.24 2.04
N HIS A 30 -13.26 7.50 1.90
CA HIS A 30 -12.25 7.89 0.92
C HIS A 30 -10.90 7.21 1.18
N CYS A 31 -10.46 7.22 2.44
CA CYS A 31 -9.22 6.56 2.83
C CYS A 31 -9.29 5.04 2.61
N MET A 32 -10.44 4.41 2.88
CA MET A 32 -10.63 2.98 2.61
C MET A 32 -10.60 2.65 1.12
N ALA A 33 -11.19 3.49 0.26
CA ALA A 33 -11.17 3.29 -1.18
C ALA A 33 -9.74 3.31 -1.75
N VAL A 34 -8.94 4.29 -1.33
CA VAL A 34 -7.54 4.40 -1.75
C VAL A 34 -6.70 3.28 -1.14
N ASN A 35 -6.93 2.89 0.12
CA ASN A 35 -6.25 1.75 0.75
C ASN A 35 -6.55 0.44 0.01
N ALA A 36 -7.80 0.22 -0.40
CA ALA A 36 -8.17 -0.94 -1.21
C ALA A 36 -7.45 -0.95 -2.56
N SER A 37 -7.32 0.21 -3.21
CA SER A 37 -6.55 0.35 -4.46
C SER A 37 -5.07 0.03 -4.26
N TYR A 38 -4.46 0.58 -3.21
CA TYR A 38 -3.07 0.32 -2.83
C TYR A 38 -2.82 -1.17 -2.58
N CYS A 39 -3.67 -1.82 -1.79
CA CYS A 39 -3.55 -3.25 -1.50
C CYS A 39 -3.68 -4.12 -2.76
N ARG A 40 -4.59 -3.79 -3.67
CA ARG A 40 -4.73 -4.49 -4.95
C ARG A 40 -3.48 -4.39 -5.80
N GLU A 41 -2.94 -3.18 -5.95
CA GLU A 41 -1.73 -2.94 -6.74
C GLU A 41 -0.52 -3.65 -6.15
N LEU A 42 -0.35 -3.56 -4.82
CA LEU A 42 0.75 -4.24 -4.14
C LEU A 42 0.67 -5.77 -4.27
N ALA A 43 -0.53 -6.34 -4.16
CA ALA A 43 -0.74 -7.77 -4.35
C ALA A 43 -0.44 -8.20 -5.81
N HIS A 44 -0.87 -7.40 -6.78
CA HIS A 44 -0.58 -7.62 -8.18
C HIS A 44 0.93 -7.65 -8.46
N LEU A 45 1.67 -6.63 -8.04
CA LEU A 45 3.11 -6.56 -8.21
C LEU A 45 3.84 -7.72 -7.51
N ARG A 46 3.43 -8.11 -6.30
CA ARG A 46 4.02 -9.27 -5.61
C ARG A 46 3.81 -10.58 -6.36
N ASN A 47 2.62 -10.78 -6.93
CA ASN A 47 2.34 -11.96 -7.75
C ASN A 47 3.20 -11.98 -9.01
N ILE A 48 3.39 -10.84 -9.67
CA ILE A 48 4.26 -10.73 -10.84
C ILE A 48 5.73 -10.99 -10.46
N SER A 49 6.21 -10.42 -9.36
CA SER A 49 7.58 -10.66 -8.87
C SER A 49 7.84 -12.15 -8.61
N LEU A 50 6.84 -12.85 -8.04
CA LEU A 50 6.92 -14.29 -7.85
C LEU A 50 6.99 -15.06 -9.18
N LEU A 51 6.16 -14.69 -10.17
CA LEU A 51 6.19 -15.30 -11.50
C LEU A 51 7.55 -15.11 -12.17
N ALA A 52 8.13 -13.91 -12.12
CA ALA A 52 9.45 -13.61 -12.65
C ALA A 52 10.54 -14.48 -12.00
N SER A 53 10.46 -14.65 -10.67
CA SER A 53 11.36 -15.54 -9.93
C SER A 53 11.22 -16.99 -10.36
N MET A 54 9.98 -17.48 -10.54
CA MET A 54 9.70 -18.86 -10.96
C MET A 54 10.21 -19.17 -12.37
N THR A 55 10.29 -18.16 -13.26
CA THR A 55 10.85 -18.31 -14.61
C THR A 55 12.36 -18.04 -14.68
N GLY A 56 13.00 -17.69 -13.56
CA GLY A 56 14.42 -17.36 -13.51
C GLY A 56 14.78 -16.01 -14.14
N ASP A 57 13.80 -15.14 -14.38
CA ASP A 57 14.00 -13.81 -14.97
C ASP A 57 14.29 -12.78 -13.86
N SER A 58 15.56 -12.71 -13.45
CA SER A 58 15.99 -11.82 -12.37
C SER A 58 15.93 -10.33 -12.74
N VAL A 59 16.07 -9.98 -14.01
CA VAL A 59 15.97 -8.60 -14.48
C VAL A 59 14.54 -8.11 -14.30
N TRP A 60 13.57 -8.87 -14.82
CA TRP A 60 12.16 -8.56 -14.64
C TRP A 60 11.75 -8.55 -13.16
N GLN A 61 12.25 -9.51 -12.37
CA GLN A 61 12.00 -9.53 -10.93
C GLN A 61 12.46 -8.24 -10.23
N HIS A 62 13.67 -7.76 -10.54
CA HIS A 62 14.21 -6.53 -9.96
C HIS A 62 13.43 -5.28 -10.38
N GLU A 63 12.97 -5.20 -11.63
CA GLU A 63 12.10 -4.12 -12.08
C GLU A 63 10.80 -4.04 -11.27
N ILE A 64 10.18 -5.18 -10.99
CA ILE A 64 8.96 -5.26 -10.19
C ILE A 64 9.24 -4.91 -8.71
N CYS A 65 10.36 -5.37 -8.15
CA CYS A 65 10.78 -4.96 -6.81
C CYS A 65 10.95 -3.44 -6.70
N SER A 66 11.55 -2.79 -7.71
CA SER A 66 11.67 -1.32 -7.73
C SER A 66 10.31 -0.62 -7.77
N GLN A 67 9.32 -1.19 -8.48
CA GLN A 67 7.95 -0.66 -8.49
C GLN A 67 7.28 -0.81 -7.12
N ILE A 68 7.48 -1.94 -6.43
CA ILE A 68 6.99 -2.16 -5.07
C ILE A 68 7.60 -1.13 -4.11
N GLU A 69 8.92 -0.92 -4.17
CA GLU A 69 9.62 0.06 -3.32
C GLU A 69 9.06 1.47 -3.49
N LYS A 70 8.84 1.90 -4.74
CA LYS A 70 8.20 3.18 -5.05
C LYS A 70 6.78 3.26 -4.48
N LEU A 71 5.99 2.20 -4.62
CA LEU A 71 4.61 2.17 -4.13
C LEU A 71 4.51 2.25 -2.60
N ILE A 72 5.42 1.59 -1.87
CA ILE A 72 5.42 1.60 -0.39
C ILE A 72 6.16 2.80 0.21
N GLY A 73 6.82 3.61 -0.63
CA GLY A 73 7.63 4.76 -0.21
C GLY A 73 8.94 4.36 0.48
N ALA A 74 9.49 3.18 0.17
CA ALA A 74 10.80 2.78 0.65
C ALA A 74 11.91 3.44 -0.20
N PRO A 75 13.00 3.92 0.40
CA PRO A 75 14.15 4.37 -0.37
C PRO A 75 14.72 3.19 -1.18
N PRO A 76 15.23 3.41 -2.40
CA PRO A 76 15.83 2.35 -3.19
C PRO A 76 16.99 1.74 -2.41
N THR A 77 17.00 0.42 -2.22
CA THR A 77 18.16 -0.26 -1.66
C THR A 77 19.30 -0.18 -2.66
N THR A 78 20.30 0.66 -2.39
CA THR A 78 21.52 0.72 -3.18
C THR A 78 22.20 -0.65 -3.15
N PRO A 79 22.50 -1.25 -4.31
CA PRO A 79 23.33 -2.46 -4.32
C PRO A 79 24.74 -2.08 -3.85
N ARG A 80 25.26 -2.83 -2.86
CA ARG A 80 26.66 -2.76 -2.41
C ARG A 80 27.57 -3.52 -3.36
#